data_AF-A0A1L8DNX4-F1
#
_entry.id   AF-A0A1L8DNX4-F1
#
_cell.length_a   1.000
_cell.length_b   1.000
_cell.length_c   1.000
_cell.angle_alpha   90.00
_cell.angle_beta   90.00
_cell.angle_gamma   90.00
#
_symmetry.space_group_name_H-M   'P 1'
#
loop_
_entity.id
_entity.type
_entity.pdbx_description
1 polymer ?
#
loop_
_entity_poly.entity_id
_entity_poly.type
_entity_poly.pdbx_seq_one_letter_code
_entity_poly.pdbx_strand_id
1 'polypeptide(L)'
;SMFRPHIIVIPLILATGLLAVTIHDVKVPSTYILDEDNDEPLILDCIYDVDPQETGFVLKWLLNDRPVYQWIPSVGSFALPLLKNRIDASYEVSQESHQKHRALAIVKPAWNVTGNYTCSVQTFQSSDRKSAHLQIVVPERNFHLKHHCCDGDDTVDIICNTSGIYPEPKLNVLLNDDIVSSQVTHQFRSADDGLYEVVVSARVPRQRMESPTTIKCTLTVPGTTYSRIKESIFYGGGSANRASIIAGFILPIFLLHLT
;
A
#
# COMPACT_ATOMS: atom_id res chain seq x y z
N SER A 1 -40.14 -68.42 36.05
CA SER A 1 -40.25 -67.10 35.40
C SER A 1 -39.00 -66.90 34.56
N MET A 2 -39.16 -66.62 33.27
CA MET A 2 -38.09 -66.55 32.28
C MET A 2 -37.80 -65.07 32.02
N PHE A 3 -36.61 -64.58 32.42
CA PHE A 3 -36.17 -63.20 32.12
C PHE A 3 -35.55 -63.18 30.72
N ARG A 4 -36.19 -62.47 29.77
CA ARG A 4 -35.60 -62.13 28.48
C ARG A 4 -34.78 -60.84 28.62
N PRO A 5 -33.50 -60.81 28.24
CA PRO A 5 -32.77 -59.55 28.13
C PRO A 5 -33.18 -58.85 26.82
N HIS A 6 -33.64 -57.61 26.92
CA HIS A 6 -33.88 -56.75 25.77
C HIS A 6 -32.53 -56.18 25.30
N ILE A 7 -32.10 -56.58 24.10
CA ILE A 7 -30.98 -55.97 23.40
C ILE A 7 -31.45 -54.62 22.85
N ILE A 8 -30.93 -53.53 23.42
CA ILE A 8 -31.13 -52.18 22.89
C ILE A 8 -30.11 -51.97 21.77
N VAL A 9 -30.57 -51.96 20.53
CA VAL A 9 -29.75 -51.60 19.37
C VAL A 9 -29.79 -50.08 19.24
N ILE A 10 -28.72 -49.40 19.63
CA ILE A 10 -28.55 -47.96 19.39
C ILE A 10 -28.09 -47.81 17.95
N PRO A 11 -28.84 -47.15 17.06
CA PRO A 11 -28.37 -46.88 15.71
C PRO A 11 -27.18 -45.92 15.80
N LEU A 12 -26.02 -46.38 15.33
CA LEU A 12 -24.85 -45.53 15.14
C LEU A 12 -25.17 -44.59 13.97
N ILE A 13 -25.63 -43.38 14.29
CA ILE A 13 -25.78 -42.31 13.30
C ILE A 13 -24.35 -41.93 12.89
N LEU A 14 -23.87 -42.51 11.80
CA LEU A 14 -22.72 -41.99 11.08
C LEU A 14 -23.11 -40.58 10.62
N ALA A 15 -22.61 -39.57 11.33
CA ALA A 15 -22.59 -38.21 10.84
C ALA A 15 -21.72 -38.21 9.58
N THR A 16 -22.33 -38.44 8.42
CA THR A 16 -21.74 -38.08 7.14
C THR A 16 -21.55 -36.57 7.22
N GLY A 17 -20.31 -36.14 7.44
CA GLY A 17 -19.97 -34.72 7.44
C GLY A 17 -20.60 -34.10 6.19
N LEU A 18 -21.33 -33.01 6.36
CA LEU A 18 -21.77 -32.19 5.24
C LEU A 18 -20.50 -31.72 4.53
N LEU A 19 -20.15 -32.41 3.44
CA LEU A 19 -19.16 -31.95 2.50
C LEU A 19 -19.81 -30.77 1.76
N ALA A 20 -19.18 -29.61 1.89
CA ALA A 20 -19.68 -28.32 1.44
C ALA A 20 -18.52 -27.50 0.88
N VAL A 21 -18.81 -26.43 0.13
CA VAL A 21 -17.80 -25.43 -0.24
C VAL A 21 -17.05 -24.98 1.00
N THR A 22 -15.72 -25.04 0.96
CA THR A 22 -14.85 -24.56 2.03
C THR A 22 -13.72 -23.74 1.44
N ILE A 23 -13.64 -22.45 1.78
CA ILE A 23 -12.51 -21.58 1.44
C ILE A 23 -11.44 -21.77 2.51
N HIS A 24 -10.28 -22.25 2.11
CA HIS A 24 -9.14 -22.44 3.00
C HIS A 24 -8.39 -21.14 3.22
N ASP A 25 -8.09 -20.43 2.14
CA ASP A 25 -7.22 -19.26 2.16
C ASP A 25 -7.63 -18.21 1.13
N VAL A 26 -7.45 -16.94 1.48
CA VAL A 26 -7.67 -15.78 0.61
C VAL A 26 -6.38 -14.99 0.58
N LYS A 27 -5.61 -15.19 -0.49
CA LYS A 27 -4.28 -14.62 -0.67
C LYS A 27 -4.41 -13.21 -1.20
N VAL A 28 -4.43 -12.26 -0.28
CA VAL A 28 -4.42 -10.82 -0.55
C VAL A 28 -3.25 -10.22 0.24
N PRO A 29 -2.29 -9.54 -0.41
CA PRO A 29 -1.22 -8.89 0.33
C PRO A 29 -1.81 -7.77 1.19
N SER A 30 -1.37 -7.68 2.44
CA SER A 30 -1.82 -6.61 3.35
C SER A 30 -1.41 -5.22 2.87
N THR A 31 -0.29 -5.12 2.13
CA THR A 31 0.21 -3.90 1.51
C THR A 31 0.77 -4.20 0.13
N TYR A 32 0.48 -3.33 -0.84
CA TYR A 32 1.10 -3.35 -2.17
C TYR A 32 1.60 -1.94 -2.51
N ILE A 33 2.91 -1.80 -2.72
CA ILE A 33 3.55 -0.53 -3.09
C ILE A 33 3.54 -0.44 -4.60
N LEU A 34 2.94 0.62 -5.16
CA LEU A 34 2.96 0.84 -6.61
C LEU A 34 4.38 1.14 -7.09
N ASP A 35 4.71 0.52 -8.20
CA ASP A 35 5.93 0.75 -8.95
C ASP A 35 5.51 1.09 -10.39
N GLU A 36 5.84 2.30 -10.85
CA GLU A 36 5.44 2.77 -12.19
C GLU A 36 6.15 1.98 -13.30
N ASP A 37 7.29 1.36 -13.00
CA ASP A 37 8.06 0.55 -13.93
C ASP A 37 7.59 -0.92 -13.95
N ASN A 38 6.65 -1.30 -13.08
CA ASN A 38 6.11 -2.65 -13.01
C ASN A 38 4.77 -2.77 -13.77
N ASP A 39 4.80 -3.47 -14.89
CA ASP A 39 3.60 -3.79 -15.67
C ASP A 39 2.91 -5.11 -15.25
N GLU A 40 3.45 -5.84 -14.27
CA GLU A 40 2.84 -7.08 -13.79
C GLU A 40 1.51 -6.84 -13.04
N PRO A 41 0.49 -7.71 -13.26
CA PRO A 41 -0.78 -7.59 -12.55
C PRO A 41 -0.65 -7.92 -11.06
N LEU A 42 -1.40 -7.22 -10.22
CA LEU A 42 -1.61 -7.62 -8.83
C LEU A 42 -2.57 -8.80 -8.79
N ILE A 43 -2.07 -9.97 -8.38
CA ILE A 43 -2.86 -11.20 -8.28
C ILE A 43 -3.38 -11.39 -6.85
N LEU A 44 -4.70 -11.53 -6.71
CA LEU A 44 -5.35 -12.03 -5.50
C LEU A 44 -5.84 -13.45 -5.78
N ASP A 45 -5.59 -14.41 -4.89
CA ASP A 45 -6.00 -15.81 -5.10
C ASP A 45 -6.96 -16.27 -4.00
N CYS A 46 -7.84 -17.21 -4.32
CA CYS A 46 -8.82 -17.77 -3.40
C CYS A 46 -8.74 -19.29 -3.48
N ILE A 47 -8.21 -19.91 -2.44
CA ILE A 47 -8.00 -21.36 -2.36
C ILE A 47 -9.19 -21.98 -1.64
N TYR A 48 -9.90 -22.88 -2.32
CA TYR A 48 -11.07 -23.56 -1.79
C TYR A 48 -11.19 -24.96 -2.37
N ASP A 49 -11.99 -25.78 -1.68
CA ASP A 49 -12.49 -27.04 -2.19
C ASP A 49 -14.00 -26.98 -2.38
N VAL A 50 -14.49 -27.70 -3.38
CA VAL A 50 -15.90 -27.90 -3.68
C VAL A 50 -16.15 -29.40 -3.73
N ASP A 51 -17.21 -29.88 -3.09
CA ASP A 51 -17.59 -31.28 -3.19
C ASP A 51 -17.95 -31.63 -4.66
N PRO A 52 -17.45 -32.74 -5.21
CA PRO A 52 -17.73 -33.15 -6.59
C PRO A 52 -19.21 -33.34 -6.95
N GLN A 53 -20.09 -33.55 -5.97
CA GLN A 53 -21.55 -33.71 -6.14
C GLN A 53 -22.29 -32.36 -6.19
N GLU A 54 -21.64 -31.27 -5.80
CA GLU A 54 -22.25 -29.95 -5.85
C GLU A 54 -22.34 -29.42 -7.28
N THR A 55 -23.38 -28.64 -7.54
CA THR A 55 -23.74 -28.15 -8.87
C THR A 55 -24.07 -26.66 -8.83
N GLY A 56 -24.03 -26.00 -9.99
CA GLY A 56 -24.33 -24.57 -10.05
C GLY A 56 -23.23 -23.67 -9.47
N PHE A 57 -21.96 -24.04 -9.70
CA PHE A 57 -20.80 -23.31 -9.20
C PHE A 57 -20.77 -21.86 -9.71
N VAL A 58 -20.53 -20.93 -8.78
CA VAL A 58 -20.29 -19.51 -9.04
C VAL A 58 -19.21 -19.01 -8.07
N LEU A 59 -18.17 -18.37 -8.60
CA LEU A 59 -17.20 -17.61 -7.82
C LEU A 59 -17.39 -16.11 -8.05
N LYS A 60 -17.29 -15.32 -6.98
CA LYS A 60 -17.30 -13.86 -7.03
C LYS A 60 -16.18 -13.28 -6.19
N TRP A 61 -15.56 -12.23 -6.70
CA TRP A 61 -14.79 -11.30 -5.89
C TRP A 61 -15.58 -10.02 -5.68
N LEU A 62 -15.57 -9.53 -4.44
CA LEU A 62 -16.18 -8.27 -4.05
C LEU A 62 -15.11 -7.33 -3.49
N LEU A 63 -15.20 -6.04 -3.83
CA LEU A 63 -14.42 -4.96 -3.22
C LEU A 63 -15.37 -4.10 -2.40
N ASN A 64 -15.16 -4.06 -1.08
CA ASN A 64 -16.03 -3.36 -0.13
C ASN A 64 -17.51 -3.74 -0.34
N ASP A 65 -17.78 -5.05 -0.32
CA ASP A 65 -19.09 -5.68 -0.51
C ASP A 65 -19.76 -5.44 -1.88
N ARG A 66 -19.07 -4.80 -2.83
CA ARG A 66 -19.56 -4.61 -4.20
C ARG A 66 -18.88 -5.59 -5.14
N PRO A 67 -19.62 -6.34 -5.96
CA PRO A 67 -19.03 -7.35 -6.83
C PRO A 67 -18.20 -6.68 -7.94
N VAL A 68 -16.97 -7.14 -8.10
CA VAL A 68 -16.01 -6.64 -9.10
C VAL A 68 -15.66 -7.68 -10.16
N TYR A 69 -15.86 -8.96 -9.84
CA TYR A 69 -15.57 -10.07 -10.74
C TYR A 69 -16.49 -11.26 -10.47
N GLN A 70 -16.82 -12.01 -11.51
CA GLN A 70 -17.58 -13.24 -11.40
C GLN A 70 -17.07 -14.29 -12.40
N TRP A 71 -17.08 -15.55 -11.97
CA TRP A 71 -16.77 -16.69 -12.83
C TRP A 71 -17.78 -17.83 -12.66
N ILE A 72 -18.24 -18.36 -13.79
CA ILE A 72 -19.10 -19.55 -13.90
C ILE A 72 -18.54 -20.41 -15.05
N PRO A 73 -18.10 -21.66 -14.80
CA PRO A 73 -17.43 -22.49 -15.82
C PRO A 73 -18.18 -22.63 -17.14
N SER A 74 -19.51 -22.77 -17.10
CA SER A 74 -20.36 -22.93 -18.29
C SER A 74 -20.66 -21.63 -19.06
N VAL A 75 -20.35 -20.47 -18.46
CA VAL A 75 -20.67 -19.14 -19.02
C VAL A 75 -19.42 -18.35 -19.35
N GLY A 76 -18.41 -18.40 -18.48
CA GLY A 76 -17.16 -17.65 -18.58
C GLY A 76 -16.85 -16.83 -17.33
N SER A 77 -15.78 -16.04 -17.41
CA SER A 77 -15.31 -15.09 -16.41
C SER A 77 -15.56 -13.66 -16.86
N PHE A 78 -15.95 -12.78 -15.94
CA PHE A 78 -16.41 -11.43 -16.24
C PHE A 78 -15.91 -10.42 -15.21
N ALA A 79 -15.32 -9.33 -15.71
CA ALA A 79 -15.07 -8.13 -14.91
C ALA A 79 -16.35 -7.27 -14.85
N LEU A 80 -16.71 -6.82 -13.66
CA LEU A 80 -17.93 -6.06 -13.40
C LEU A 80 -17.65 -4.55 -13.38
N PRO A 81 -18.68 -3.68 -13.55
CA PRO A 81 -18.51 -2.27 -13.89
C PRO A 81 -17.54 -1.48 -13.02
N LEU A 82 -17.46 -1.77 -11.71
CA LEU A 82 -16.60 -1.04 -10.77
C LEU A 82 -15.10 -1.16 -11.13
N LEU A 83 -14.66 -2.30 -11.66
CA LEU A 83 -13.26 -2.55 -12.04
C LEU A 83 -13.13 -3.15 -13.45
N LYS A 84 -14.13 -2.95 -14.33
CA LYS A 84 -14.22 -3.64 -15.64
C LYS A 84 -12.97 -3.52 -16.50
N ASN A 85 -12.33 -2.36 -16.51
CA ASN A 85 -11.15 -2.07 -17.32
C ASN A 85 -9.82 -2.27 -16.57
N ARG A 86 -9.88 -2.82 -15.36
CA ARG A 86 -8.73 -3.04 -14.46
C ARG A 86 -8.57 -4.51 -14.09
N ILE A 87 -9.44 -5.39 -14.57
CA ILE A 87 -9.36 -6.83 -14.28
C ILE A 87 -9.11 -7.57 -15.58
N ASP A 88 -8.07 -8.39 -15.60
CA ASP A 88 -7.89 -9.40 -16.64
C ASP A 88 -8.76 -10.62 -16.29
N ALA A 89 -9.93 -10.68 -16.91
CA ALA A 89 -10.85 -11.81 -16.71
C ALA A 89 -10.36 -13.11 -17.37
N SER A 90 -9.39 -13.04 -18.28
CA SER A 90 -8.84 -14.21 -18.98
C SER A 90 -7.71 -14.89 -18.20
N TYR A 91 -7.24 -14.30 -17.11
CA TYR A 91 -6.18 -14.88 -16.27
C TYR A 91 -6.56 -16.27 -15.72
N GLU A 92 -5.67 -17.24 -15.88
CA GLU A 92 -5.84 -18.63 -15.46
C GLU A 92 -4.75 -19.02 -14.47
N VAL A 93 -5.14 -19.50 -13.29
CA VAL A 93 -4.19 -19.95 -12.24
C VAL A 93 -4.09 -21.48 -12.15
N SER A 94 -5.02 -22.19 -12.79
CA SER A 94 -5.08 -23.66 -12.81
C SER A 94 -5.70 -24.14 -14.12
N GLN A 95 -5.52 -25.42 -14.45
CA GLN A 95 -6.25 -26.09 -15.53
C GLN A 95 -7.36 -27.01 -15.00
N GLU A 96 -7.52 -27.12 -13.67
CA GLU A 96 -8.52 -27.95 -13.02
C GLU A 96 -9.93 -27.32 -13.08
N SER A 97 -10.94 -28.19 -13.18
CA SER A 97 -12.34 -27.79 -13.10
C SER A 97 -12.63 -27.07 -11.79
N HIS A 98 -13.45 -26.02 -11.83
CA HIS A 98 -13.76 -25.17 -10.67
C HIS A 98 -12.55 -24.49 -10.01
N GLN A 99 -11.36 -24.52 -10.61
CA GLN A 99 -10.17 -23.82 -10.08
C GLN A 99 -9.56 -22.82 -11.09
N LYS A 100 -9.84 -23.00 -12.39
CA LYS A 100 -9.22 -22.26 -13.51
C LYS A 100 -9.10 -20.74 -13.31
N HIS A 101 -10.21 -20.07 -13.04
CA HIS A 101 -10.27 -18.60 -12.92
C HIS A 101 -10.64 -18.14 -11.51
N ARG A 102 -10.11 -18.79 -10.48
CA ARG A 102 -10.38 -18.41 -9.09
C ARG A 102 -9.66 -17.13 -8.64
N ALA A 103 -8.56 -16.78 -9.31
CA ALA A 103 -7.75 -15.61 -8.99
C ALA A 103 -8.30 -14.34 -9.65
N LEU A 104 -8.15 -13.21 -8.96
CA LEU A 104 -8.42 -11.87 -9.46
C LEU A 104 -7.12 -11.21 -9.90
N ALA A 105 -6.95 -11.02 -11.20
CA ALA A 105 -5.79 -10.32 -11.77
C ALA A 105 -6.13 -8.85 -12.01
N ILE A 106 -5.60 -7.95 -11.18
CA ILE A 106 -5.79 -6.50 -11.30
C ILE A 106 -4.65 -5.92 -12.13
N VAL A 107 -4.94 -5.49 -13.36
CA VAL A 107 -3.97 -4.87 -14.27
C VAL A 107 -3.79 -3.39 -13.94
N LYS A 108 -2.53 -2.95 -13.90
CA LYS A 108 -2.14 -1.55 -13.60
C LYS A 108 -2.89 -1.03 -12.37
N PRO A 109 -2.65 -1.61 -11.18
CA PRO A 109 -3.34 -1.22 -9.96
C PRO A 109 -3.13 0.27 -9.67
N ALA A 110 -4.13 0.89 -9.06
CA ALA A 110 -4.11 2.29 -8.64
C ALA A 110 -4.64 2.41 -7.20
N TRP A 111 -4.47 3.56 -6.56
CA TRP A 111 -4.89 3.76 -5.15
C TRP A 111 -6.35 3.36 -4.87
N ASN A 112 -7.24 3.52 -5.86
CA ASN A 112 -8.68 3.27 -5.74
C ASN A 112 -9.07 1.79 -5.68
N VAL A 113 -8.11 0.87 -5.80
CA VAL A 113 -8.32 -0.57 -5.57
C VAL A 113 -8.03 -0.99 -4.12
N THR A 114 -7.67 -0.04 -3.24
CA THR A 114 -7.59 -0.27 -1.78
C THR A 114 -8.95 -0.70 -1.21
N GLY A 115 -8.97 -1.68 -0.33
CA GLY A 115 -10.17 -2.05 0.41
C GLY A 115 -10.22 -3.50 0.88
N ASN A 116 -11.40 -3.89 1.36
CA ASN A 116 -11.68 -5.26 1.77
C ASN A 116 -12.10 -6.08 0.55
N TYR A 117 -11.30 -7.09 0.24
CA TYR A 117 -11.60 -8.07 -0.80
C TYR A 117 -12.25 -9.29 -0.18
N THR A 118 -13.41 -9.68 -0.71
CA THR A 118 -14.11 -10.89 -0.30
C THR A 118 -14.17 -11.86 -1.47
N CYS A 119 -13.60 -13.05 -1.27
CA CYS A 119 -13.88 -14.19 -2.13
C CYS A 119 -15.18 -14.86 -1.65
N SER A 120 -16.11 -15.08 -2.57
CA SER A 120 -17.38 -15.76 -2.32
C SER A 120 -17.51 -16.91 -3.30
N VAL A 121 -17.57 -18.13 -2.79
CA VAL A 121 -17.76 -19.34 -3.58
C VAL A 121 -19.11 -19.93 -3.23
N GLN A 122 -19.91 -20.22 -4.24
CA GLN A 122 -21.29 -20.67 -4.09
C GLN A 122 -21.60 -21.79 -5.06
N THR A 123 -22.37 -22.76 -4.59
CA THR A 123 -23.07 -23.77 -5.38
C THR A 123 -24.56 -23.68 -5.07
N PHE A 124 -25.38 -24.58 -5.63
CA PHE A 124 -26.78 -24.68 -5.25
C PHE A 124 -26.97 -25.24 -3.84
N GLN A 125 -25.99 -26.00 -3.34
CA GLN A 125 -26.08 -26.72 -2.07
C GLN A 125 -25.47 -25.94 -0.90
N SER A 126 -24.37 -25.23 -1.13
CA SER A 126 -23.65 -24.53 -0.08
C SER A 126 -22.92 -23.28 -0.58
N SER A 127 -22.42 -22.47 0.34
CA SER A 127 -21.62 -21.30 0.02
C SER A 127 -20.68 -20.96 1.16
N ASP A 128 -19.49 -20.46 0.83
CA ASP A 128 -18.55 -19.93 1.80
C ASP A 128 -17.96 -18.59 1.33
N ARG A 129 -17.53 -17.76 2.28
CA ARG A 129 -17.01 -16.42 2.05
C ARG A 129 -15.88 -16.11 3.02
N LYS A 130 -14.76 -15.62 2.50
CA LYS A 130 -13.64 -15.10 3.30
C LYS A 130 -13.14 -13.77 2.76
N SER A 131 -12.67 -12.93 3.66
CA SER A 131 -12.23 -11.57 3.36
C SER A 131 -10.81 -11.29 3.83
N ALA A 132 -10.10 -10.46 3.08
CA ALA A 132 -8.80 -9.92 3.46
C ALA A 132 -8.68 -8.46 2.98
N HIS A 133 -7.91 -7.65 3.71
CA HIS A 133 -7.73 -6.23 3.39
C HIS A 133 -6.48 -6.01 2.55
N LEU A 134 -6.59 -5.18 1.50
CA LEU A 134 -5.50 -4.70 0.67
C LEU A 134 -5.32 -3.19 0.86
N GLN A 135 -4.14 -2.77 1.29
CA GLN A 135 -3.72 -1.36 1.28
C GLN A 135 -2.78 -1.08 0.09
N ILE A 136 -3.19 -0.23 -0.85
CA ILE A 136 -2.27 0.29 -1.87
C ILE A 136 -1.47 1.45 -1.30
N VAL A 137 -0.16 1.46 -1.53
CA VAL A 137 0.71 2.61 -1.27
C VAL A 137 1.17 3.18 -2.60
N VAL A 138 0.85 4.45 -2.85
CA VAL A 138 1.44 5.23 -3.93
C VAL A 138 2.63 5.96 -3.31
N PRO A 139 3.88 5.64 -3.69
CA PRO A 139 5.07 6.37 -3.22
C PRO A 139 4.96 7.87 -3.47
N GLU A 140 5.61 8.68 -2.63
CA GLU A 140 5.64 10.11 -2.85
C GLU A 140 6.35 10.48 -4.16
N ARG A 141 5.78 11.44 -4.89
CA ARG A 141 6.44 12.03 -6.07
C ARG A 141 7.54 13.00 -5.65
N ASN A 142 7.29 13.77 -4.60
CA ASN A 142 8.26 14.72 -4.05
C ASN A 142 8.39 14.56 -2.53
N PHE A 143 9.61 14.69 -2.03
CA PHE A 143 9.91 14.73 -0.60
C PHE A 143 11.08 15.67 -0.33
N HIS A 144 10.81 16.79 0.34
CA HIS A 144 11.83 17.80 0.63
C HIS A 144 11.88 18.16 2.10
N LEU A 145 13.10 18.44 2.55
CA LEU A 145 13.41 19.05 3.83
C LEU A 145 14.23 20.31 3.55
N LYS A 146 13.76 21.44 4.06
CA LYS A 146 14.44 22.73 4.00
C LYS A 146 14.47 23.34 5.39
N HIS A 147 15.52 24.09 5.65
CA HIS A 147 15.62 24.89 6.85
C HIS A 147 16.24 26.25 6.51
N HIS A 148 15.78 27.28 7.20
CA HIS A 148 16.25 28.65 7.03
C HIS A 148 16.58 29.22 8.40
N CYS A 149 17.78 29.76 8.53
CA CYS A 149 18.20 30.55 9.67
C CYS A 149 18.66 31.91 9.16
N CYS A 150 18.48 33.00 9.88
CA CYS A 150 17.62 33.20 11.03
C CYS A 150 16.83 34.47 10.73
N ASP A 151 15.52 34.42 10.93
CA ASP A 151 14.65 35.57 10.71
C ASP A 151 14.85 36.60 11.83
N GLY A 152 14.16 37.74 11.78
CA GLY A 152 14.28 38.81 12.78
C GLY A 152 14.03 38.39 14.24
N ASP A 153 13.39 37.23 14.45
CA ASP A 153 13.04 36.65 15.75
C ASP A 153 14.08 35.63 16.28
N ASP A 154 15.25 35.48 15.63
CA ASP A 154 16.31 34.52 16.01
C ASP A 154 15.84 33.05 16.08
N THR A 155 14.96 32.67 15.15
CA THR A 155 14.44 31.32 14.99
C THR A 155 14.96 30.66 13.72
N VAL A 156 15.07 29.33 13.78
CA VAL A 156 15.28 28.46 12.62
C VAL A 156 13.92 27.91 12.18
N ASP A 157 13.53 28.22 10.96
CA ASP A 157 12.32 27.72 10.33
C ASP A 157 12.64 26.46 9.54
N ILE A 158 12.01 25.35 9.91
CA ILE A 158 12.16 24.03 9.31
C ILE A 158 10.87 23.69 8.58
N ILE A 159 10.97 23.37 7.30
CA ILE A 159 9.85 22.99 6.45
C ILE A 159 10.15 21.63 5.85
N CYS A 160 9.30 20.66 6.17
CA CYS A 160 9.29 19.36 5.51
C CYS A 160 8.00 19.20 4.73
N ASN A 161 8.08 18.84 3.45
CA ASN A 161 6.89 18.59 2.66
C ASN A 161 7.00 17.32 1.80
N THR A 162 5.85 16.71 1.56
CA THR A 162 5.68 15.61 0.62
C THR A 162 4.42 15.81 -0.21
N SER A 163 4.42 15.32 -1.46
CA SER A 163 3.26 15.40 -2.36
C SER A 163 3.18 14.17 -3.26
N GLY A 164 1.96 13.87 -3.73
CA GLY A 164 1.69 12.78 -4.67
C GLY A 164 1.75 11.39 -4.01
N ILE A 165 1.44 11.30 -2.72
CA ILE A 165 1.50 10.06 -1.92
C ILE A 165 0.10 9.59 -1.52
N TYR A 166 -0.10 8.29 -1.41
CA TYR A 166 -1.34 7.69 -0.87
C TYR A 166 -1.01 6.43 -0.07
N PRO A 167 -1.74 6.11 1.02
CA PRO A 167 -2.81 6.89 1.66
C PRO A 167 -2.23 8.10 2.43
N GLU A 168 -3.01 8.68 3.34
CA GLU A 168 -2.57 9.82 4.15
C GLU A 168 -1.27 9.50 4.91
N PRO A 169 -0.16 10.20 4.63
CA PRO A 169 1.11 9.95 5.29
C PRO A 169 1.20 10.72 6.61
N LYS A 170 2.10 10.30 7.49
CA LYS A 170 2.53 11.05 8.66
C LYS A 170 3.95 11.56 8.46
N LEU A 171 4.14 12.86 8.64
CA LEU A 171 5.44 13.51 8.67
C LEU A 171 5.79 13.90 10.11
N ASN A 172 7.05 13.68 10.52
CA ASN A 172 7.59 14.20 11.78
C ASN A 172 8.94 14.86 11.54
N VAL A 173 9.15 16.04 12.12
CA VAL A 173 10.46 16.70 12.18
C VAL A 173 11.13 16.34 13.51
N LEU A 174 12.39 15.92 13.43
CA LEU A 174 13.20 15.55 14.57
C LEU A 174 14.49 16.37 14.60
N LEU A 175 14.93 16.75 15.79
CA LEU A 175 16.23 17.34 16.06
C LEU A 175 17.03 16.34 16.90
N ASN A 176 18.17 15.88 16.39
CA ASN A 176 19.01 14.88 17.07
C ASN A 176 18.19 13.65 17.54
N ASP A 177 17.26 13.19 16.69
CA ASP A 177 16.33 12.08 16.94
C ASP A 177 15.18 12.34 17.94
N ASP A 178 15.06 13.56 18.47
CA ASP A 178 13.91 13.97 19.30
C ASP A 178 12.85 14.71 18.46
N ILE A 179 11.58 14.30 18.57
CA ILE A 179 10.46 14.93 17.85
C ILE A 179 10.27 16.38 18.34
N VAL A 180 10.13 17.30 17.39
CA VAL A 180 9.81 18.71 17.70
C VAL A 180 8.34 18.85 18.07
N SER A 181 8.06 19.15 19.34
CA SER A 181 6.68 19.22 19.86
C SER A 181 5.84 20.37 19.29
N SER A 182 6.46 21.48 18.87
CA SER A 182 5.78 22.67 18.34
C SER A 182 5.66 22.70 16.81
N GLN A 183 5.68 21.53 16.17
CA GLN A 183 5.48 21.42 14.72
C GLN A 183 3.99 21.58 14.36
N VAL A 184 3.71 22.28 13.26
CA VAL A 184 2.37 22.48 12.70
C VAL A 184 2.26 21.68 11.41
N THR A 185 1.21 20.88 11.28
CA THR A 185 0.94 20.06 10.10
C THR A 185 -0.23 20.64 9.32
N HIS A 186 0.01 20.88 8.03
CA HIS A 186 -1.03 21.17 7.04
C HIS A 186 -1.10 20.00 6.07
N GLN A 187 -2.31 19.56 5.77
CA GLN A 187 -2.55 18.46 4.85
C GLN A 187 -3.67 18.80 3.88
N PHE A 188 -3.50 18.35 2.66
CA PHE A 188 -4.45 18.51 1.58
C PHE A 188 -4.58 17.18 0.83
N ARG A 189 -5.81 16.81 0.49
CA ARG A 189 -6.09 15.68 -0.40
C ARG A 189 -6.66 16.24 -1.70
N SER A 190 -5.98 15.95 -2.80
CA SER A 190 -6.42 16.33 -4.12
C SER A 190 -7.72 15.61 -4.48
N ALA A 191 -8.70 16.36 -4.99
CA ALA A 191 -9.97 15.80 -5.44
C ALA A 191 -9.85 15.10 -6.80
N ASP A 192 -8.85 15.45 -7.60
CA ASP A 192 -8.67 14.97 -8.97
C ASP A 192 -8.05 13.56 -9.00
N ASP A 193 -6.96 13.38 -8.26
CA ASP A 193 -6.18 12.13 -8.24
C ASP A 193 -6.23 11.42 -6.89
N GLY A 194 -6.85 11.99 -5.86
CA GLY A 194 -7.00 11.38 -4.54
C GLY A 194 -5.72 11.31 -3.70
N LEU A 195 -4.60 11.85 -4.20
CA LEU A 195 -3.29 11.83 -3.55
C LEU A 195 -3.14 12.96 -2.53
N TYR A 196 -2.24 12.76 -1.58
CA TYR A 196 -2.00 13.68 -0.47
C TYR A 196 -0.79 14.58 -0.73
N GLU A 197 -0.92 15.81 -0.24
CA GLU A 197 0.17 16.74 0.02
C GLU A 197 0.17 17.07 1.51
N VAL A 198 1.33 16.92 2.16
CA VAL A 198 1.49 17.18 3.59
C VAL A 198 2.71 18.06 3.80
N VAL A 199 2.54 19.13 4.56
CA VAL A 199 3.58 20.07 4.95
C VAL A 199 3.64 20.11 6.47
N VAL A 200 4.82 19.87 7.03
CA VAL A 200 5.12 20.08 8.45
C VAL A 200 6.10 21.22 8.58
N SER A 201 5.74 22.21 9.39
CA SER A 201 6.57 23.37 9.68
C SER A 201 6.89 23.44 11.16
N ALA A 202 8.15 23.67 11.51
CA ALA A 202 8.59 23.84 12.88
C ALA A 202 9.44 25.10 13.00
N ARG A 203 9.12 25.95 13.97
CA ARG A 203 9.89 27.15 14.31
C ARG A 203 10.63 26.90 15.62
N VAL A 204 11.96 26.88 15.57
CA VAL A 204 12.82 26.50 16.70
C VAL A 204 13.75 27.66 17.04
N PRO A 205 13.73 28.20 18.27
CA PRO A 205 14.70 29.18 18.76
C PRO A 205 16.12 28.69 18.56
N ARG A 206 17.00 29.56 18.05
CA ARG A 206 18.40 29.20 17.75
C ARG A 206 19.15 28.66 18.96
N GLN A 207 18.82 29.10 20.17
CA GLN A 207 19.44 28.61 21.42
C GLN A 207 19.18 27.12 21.68
N ARG A 208 18.11 26.55 21.11
CA ARG A 208 17.79 25.12 21.20
C ARG A 208 18.44 24.29 20.08
N MET A 209 19.12 24.94 19.13
CA MET A 209 19.81 24.29 18.02
C MET A 209 21.31 24.16 18.35
N GLU A 210 21.66 23.12 19.11
CA GLU A 210 23.06 22.81 19.45
C GLU A 210 23.88 22.58 18.17
N SER A 211 24.97 23.32 17.97
CA SER A 211 25.75 23.23 16.74
C SER A 211 26.80 22.11 16.83
N PRO A 212 26.82 21.11 15.92
CA PRO A 212 25.88 20.90 14.81
C PRO A 212 24.58 20.20 15.23
N THR A 213 23.44 20.61 14.67
CA THR A 213 22.14 19.95 14.90
C THR A 213 21.77 19.10 13.70
N THR A 214 21.42 17.84 13.91
CA THR A 214 20.87 16.99 12.85
C THR A 214 19.36 17.20 12.77
N ILE A 215 18.87 17.68 11.64
CA ILE A 215 17.45 17.84 11.35
C ILE A 215 17.02 16.67 10.48
N LYS A 216 16.06 15.87 10.97
CA LYS A 216 15.47 14.77 10.20
C LYS A 216 14.00 15.07 9.93
N CYS A 217 13.52 14.65 8.78
CA CYS A 217 12.10 14.51 8.52
C CYS A 217 11.81 13.05 8.16
N THR A 218 10.93 12.43 8.93
CA THR A 218 10.46 11.06 8.68
C THR A 218 9.08 11.11 8.04
N LEU A 219 8.90 10.31 6.99
CA LEU A 219 7.63 10.06 6.32
C LEU A 219 7.26 8.60 6.57
N THR A 220 6.04 8.37 7.05
CA THR A 220 5.51 7.02 7.27
C THR A 220 4.09 6.91 6.75
N VAL A 221 3.71 5.73 6.28
CA VAL A 221 2.32 5.41 5.93
C VAL A 221 1.73 4.52 7.03
N PRO A 222 0.74 5.00 7.81
CA PRO A 222 0.14 4.21 8.88
C PRO A 222 -0.42 2.86 8.40
N GLY A 223 -0.19 1.81 9.19
CA GLY A 223 -0.67 0.46 8.86
C GLY A 223 0.19 -0.30 7.84
N THR A 224 1.32 0.28 7.41
CA THR A 224 2.24 -0.35 6.45
C THR A 224 3.69 -0.27 6.95
N THR A 225 4.61 -0.92 6.25
CA THR A 225 6.05 -0.82 6.47
C THR A 225 6.71 0.31 5.67
N TYR A 226 5.92 1.06 4.88
CA TYR A 226 6.46 2.11 4.02
C TYR A 226 6.94 3.31 4.84
N SER A 227 8.22 3.62 4.69
CA SER A 227 8.85 4.78 5.34
C SER A 227 9.96 5.38 4.48
N ARG A 228 10.18 6.68 4.67
CA ARG A 228 11.25 7.47 4.02
C ARG A 228 11.81 8.48 5.01
N ILE A 229 13.08 8.84 4.83
CA ILE A 229 13.77 9.80 5.70
C ILE A 229 14.57 10.78 4.83
N LYS A 230 14.48 12.06 5.17
CA LYS A 230 15.39 13.11 4.69
C LYS A 230 16.12 13.71 5.88
N GLU A 231 17.40 13.99 5.71
CA GLU A 231 18.24 14.54 6.78
C GLU A 231 19.04 15.74 6.27
N SER A 232 19.34 16.66 7.18
CA SER A 232 20.16 17.84 6.94
C SER A 232 20.88 18.25 8.23
N ILE A 233 21.98 19.00 8.12
CA ILE A 233 22.75 19.45 9.28
C ILE A 233 22.68 20.98 9.34
N PHE A 234 22.35 21.49 10.52
CA PHE A 234 22.39 22.92 10.84
C PHE A 234 23.65 23.27 11.63
N TYR A 235 24.32 24.35 11.24
CA TYR A 235 25.49 24.89 11.93
C TYR A 235 25.16 26.27 12.52
N GLY A 236 25.34 26.41 13.83
CA GLY A 236 24.98 27.61 14.59
C GLY A 236 25.98 28.77 14.48
N GLY A 237 27.00 28.69 13.62
CA GLY A 237 28.03 29.72 13.45
C GLY A 237 28.32 30.02 11.98
N GLY A 238 27.80 31.13 11.47
CA GLY A 238 28.09 31.56 10.10
C GLY A 238 27.26 32.76 9.65
N SER A 239 27.76 33.97 9.91
CA SER A 239 27.55 35.07 8.95
C SER A 239 28.05 34.57 7.60
N ALA A 240 27.22 34.70 6.56
CA ALA A 240 27.60 34.33 5.20
C ALA A 240 28.75 35.23 4.72
N ASN A 241 29.99 34.86 5.03
CA ASN A 241 31.11 35.35 4.26
C ASN A 241 30.97 34.72 2.87
N ARG A 242 30.55 35.55 1.91
CA ARG A 242 30.67 35.28 0.48
C ARG A 242 32.12 34.91 0.17
N ALA A 243 32.45 33.62 0.15
CA ALA A 243 33.63 33.15 -0.53
C ALA A 243 33.32 33.17 -2.03
N SER A 244 33.62 34.29 -2.70
CA SER A 244 33.76 34.31 -4.16
C SER A 244 34.86 33.31 -4.52
N ILE A 245 34.48 32.19 -5.11
CA ILE A 245 35.43 31.34 -5.82
C ILE A 245 35.81 32.10 -7.09
N ILE A 246 36.90 32.85 -7.03
CA ILE A 246 37.61 33.25 -8.25
C ILE A 246 38.24 31.95 -8.77
N ALA A 247 37.54 31.29 -9.68
CA ALA A 247 38.11 30.21 -10.47
C ALA A 247 39.24 30.81 -11.32
N GLY A 248 40.48 30.65 -10.85
CA GLY A 248 41.67 30.95 -11.64
C GLY A 248 41.74 30.01 -12.82
N PHE A 249 41.21 30.45 -13.97
CA PHE A 249 41.52 29.85 -15.26
C PHE A 249 42.98 30.19 -15.59
N ILE A 250 43.88 29.26 -15.31
CA ILE A 250 45.20 29.24 -15.96
C ILE A 250 44.95 28.80 -17.40
N LEU A 251 44.89 29.76 -18.32
CA LEU A 251 44.94 29.52 -19.76
C LEU A 251 46.36 29.03 -20.12
N PRO A 252 46.52 27.92 -20.87
CA PRO A 252 47.79 27.60 -21.46
C PRO A 252 48.07 28.60 -22.57
N ILE A 253 49.19 29.30 -22.46
CA ILE A 253 49.74 30.16 -23.51
C ILE A 253 50.15 29.24 -24.67
N PHE A 254 49.31 29.14 -25.69
CA PHE A 254 49.73 28.65 -27.00
C PHE A 254 50.52 29.77 -27.70
N LEU A 255 51.84 29.61 -27.73
CA LEU A 255 52.71 30.35 -28.63
C LEU A 255 52.37 29.99 -30.08
N LEU A 256 51.72 30.92 -30.78
CA LEU A 256 51.78 31.00 -32.24
C LEU A 256 52.86 32.03 -32.58
N HIS A 257 54.01 31.56 -33.06
CA HIS A 257 54.93 32.39 -33.83
C HIS A 257 54.65 32.14 -35.32
N LEU A 258 54.26 33.22 -36.00
CA LEU A 258 54.38 33.34 -37.44
C LEU A 258 55.86 33.45 -37.80
N THR A 259 56.34 32.53 -38.63
CA THR A 259 57.04 32.77 -39.91
C THR A 259 57.04 31.47 -40.70
#